data_AF-A0A5C1QMN5-F1
#
_entry.id   AF-A0A5C1QMN5-F1
#
_cell.length_a   1.000
_cell.length_b   1.000
_cell.length_c   1.000
_cell.angle_alpha   90.00
_cell.angle_beta   90.00
_cell.angle_gamma   90.00
#
_symmetry.space_group_name_H-M   'P 1'
#
loop_
_entity.id
_entity.type
_entity.pdbx_description
1 polymer ?
#
loop_
_entity_poly.entity_id
_entity_poly.type
_entity_poly.pdbx_seq_one_letter_code
_entity_poly.pdbx_strand_id
1 'polypeptide(L)'
;MEKEKKDRLSELENQLALKKRNGSQLIWMKYNPNAEFDYDISDATEDIRWMIFEIKKLREENIQYREFINSYKAQMKEELGLPGDPED
;
A
#
# COMPACT_ATOMS: atom_id res chain seq x y z
N MET A 1 5.14 -24.69 -0.68
CA MET A 1 4.64 -23.94 -1.86
C MET A 1 3.70 -22.86 -1.34
N GLU A 2 4.26 -21.72 -0.91
CA GLU A 2 3.45 -20.52 -0.70
C GLU A 2 2.83 -20.16 -2.05
N LYS A 3 1.50 -20.22 -2.15
CA LYS A 3 0.79 -19.62 -3.29
C LYS A 3 1.33 -18.21 -3.43
N GLU A 4 1.95 -17.89 -4.56
CA GLU A 4 2.35 -16.53 -4.91
C GLU A 4 1.18 -15.60 -4.55
N LYS A 5 1.32 -14.83 -3.47
CA LYS A 5 0.35 -13.80 -3.10
C LYS A 5 0.50 -12.76 -4.20
N LYS A 6 -0.29 -12.92 -5.25
CA LYS A 6 -0.41 -11.97 -6.36
C LYS A 6 -0.44 -10.55 -5.77
N ASP A 7 0.49 -9.70 -6.17
CA ASP A 7 0.54 -8.34 -5.65
C ASP A 7 -0.68 -7.56 -6.13
N ARG A 8 -1.63 -7.38 -5.21
CA ARG A 8 -2.91 -6.72 -5.48
C ARG A 8 -2.75 -5.28 -5.94
N LEU A 9 -1.68 -4.60 -5.53
CA LEU A 9 -1.42 -3.21 -5.96
C LEU A 9 -1.01 -3.16 -7.43
N SER A 10 -0.10 -4.06 -7.85
CA SER A 10 0.27 -4.19 -9.26
C SER A 10 -0.92 -4.58 -10.14
N GLU A 11 -1.82 -5.46 -9.64
CA GLU A 11 -3.06 -5.78 -10.36
C GLU A 11 -3.98 -4.56 -10.50
N LEU A 12 -4.12 -3.75 -9.45
CA LEU A 12 -4.92 -2.52 -9.48
C LEU A 12 -4.34 -1.50 -10.47
N GLU A 13 -3.01 -1.28 -10.48
CA GLU A 13 -2.36 -0.39 -11.45
C GLU A 13 -2.60 -0.81 -12.90
N ASN A 14 -2.53 -2.12 -13.18
CA ASN A 14 -2.83 -2.66 -14.49
C ASN A 14 -4.29 -2.42 -14.91
N GLN A 15 -5.23 -2.62 -13.97
CA GLN A 15 -6.64 -2.34 -14.22
C GLN A 15 -6.88 -0.85 -14.49
N LEU A 16 -6.26 0.05 -13.72
CA LEU A 16 -6.32 1.50 -13.93
C LEU A 16 -5.80 1.89 -15.32
N ALA A 17 -4.67 1.33 -15.73
CA ALA A 17 -4.08 1.57 -17.04
C ALA A 17 -5.00 1.10 -18.18
N LEU A 18 -5.59 -0.10 -18.04
CA LEU A 18 -6.54 -0.65 -19.02
C LEU A 18 -7.80 0.21 -19.12
N LYS A 19 -8.38 0.60 -17.98
CA LYS A 19 -9.59 1.44 -17.93
C LYS A 19 -9.35 2.80 -18.56
N LYS A 20 -8.20 3.42 -18.29
CA LYS A 20 -7.79 4.68 -18.93
C LYS A 20 -7.70 4.55 -20.46
N ARG A 21 -7.12 3.45 -20.98
CA ARG A 21 -7.04 3.19 -22.44
C ARG A 21 -8.42 3.04 -23.07
N ASN A 22 -9.38 2.47 -22.35
CA ASN A 22 -10.75 2.27 -22.80
C ASN A 22 -11.64 3.52 -22.60
N GLY A 23 -11.06 4.68 -22.25
CA GLY A 23 -11.80 5.92 -22.04
C GLY A 23 -12.66 5.95 -20.77
N SER A 24 -12.48 4.99 -19.85
CA SER A 24 -13.17 5.01 -18.56
C SER A 24 -12.45 5.94 -17.60
N GLN A 25 -13.19 6.84 -16.96
CA GLN A 25 -12.69 7.76 -15.94
C GLN A 25 -13.14 7.31 -14.54
N LEU A 26 -12.25 7.44 -13.57
CA LEU A 26 -12.56 7.21 -12.15
C LEU A 26 -13.07 8.49 -11.53
N ILE A 27 -14.15 8.38 -10.78
CA ILE A 27 -14.79 9.53 -10.16
C ILE A 27 -15.12 9.26 -8.70
N TRP A 28 -14.96 10.29 -7.87
CA TRP A 28 -15.61 10.38 -6.58
C TRP A 28 -17.00 10.98 -6.78
N MET A 29 -17.96 10.42 -6.06
CA MET A 29 -19.31 10.97 -5.97
C MET A 29 -19.58 11.30 -4.52
N LYS A 30 -19.97 12.54 -4.25
CA LYS A 30 -20.33 13.00 -2.93
C LYS A 30 -21.71 13.66 -2.98
N TYR A 31 -22.58 13.28 -2.06
CA TYR A 31 -23.89 13.93 -1.94
C TYR A 31 -23.73 15.41 -1.61
N ASN A 32 -24.36 16.27 -2.40
CA ASN A 32 -24.42 17.71 -2.21
C ASN A 32 -25.80 18.22 -2.64
N PRO A 33 -26.70 18.56 -1.70
CA PRO A 33 -28.06 19.00 -2.01
C PRO A 33 -28.14 20.36 -2.70
N ASN A 34 -27.01 21.08 -2.82
CA ASN A 34 -26.93 22.35 -3.52
C ASN A 34 -26.39 22.20 -4.96
N ALA A 35 -25.98 20.99 -5.36
CA ALA A 35 -25.53 20.70 -6.72
C ALA A 35 -26.74 20.45 -7.64
N GLU A 36 -26.57 20.70 -8.95
CA GLU A 36 -27.64 20.55 -9.95
C GLU A 36 -28.24 19.13 -9.99
N PHE A 37 -27.43 18.12 -9.66
CA PHE A 37 -27.84 16.71 -9.67
C PHE A 37 -27.78 16.06 -8.29
N ASP A 38 -27.83 16.83 -7.21
CA ASP A 38 -27.68 16.37 -5.81
C ASP A 38 -26.33 15.69 -5.48
N TYR A 39 -25.38 15.68 -6.42
CA TYR A 39 -24.04 15.10 -6.25
C TYR A 39 -22.97 16.00 -6.85
N ASP A 40 -21.86 16.13 -6.13
CA ASP A 40 -20.59 16.60 -6.67
C ASP A 40 -19.83 15.40 -7.26
N ILE A 41 -19.33 15.58 -8.48
CA ILE A 41 -18.51 14.58 -9.18
C ILE A 41 -17.11 15.17 -9.37
N SER A 42 -16.08 14.46 -8.90
CA SER A 42 -14.68 14.87 -9.07
C SER A 42 -13.84 13.72 -9.59
N ASP A 43 -12.78 14.02 -10.36
CA ASP A 43 -11.85 12.99 -10.84
C ASP A 43 -11.09 12.36 -9.67
N ALA A 44 -11.15 11.03 -9.57
CA ALA A 44 -10.50 10.25 -8.51
C ALA A 44 -9.15 9.65 -8.95
N THR A 45 -8.75 9.85 -10.20
CA THR A 45 -7.62 9.14 -10.80
C THR A 45 -6.31 9.43 -10.09
N GLU A 46 -6.05 10.69 -9.77
CA GLU A 46 -4.79 11.09 -9.15
C GLU A 46 -4.73 10.67 -7.67
N ASP A 47 -5.84 10.80 -6.95
CA ASP A 47 -5.95 10.34 -5.56
C ASP A 47 -5.65 8.85 -5.44
N ILE A 48 -6.21 8.04 -6.35
CA ILE A 48 -5.98 6.59 -6.36
C ILE A 48 -4.51 6.27 -6.67
N ARG A 49 -3.87 6.97 -7.60
CA ARG A 49 -2.44 6.80 -7.87
C ARG A 49 -1.58 7.15 -6.66
N TRP A 50 -1.89 8.27 -6.01
CA TRP A 50 -1.19 8.70 -4.82
C TRP A 50 -1.34 7.69 -3.69
N MET A 51 -2.55 7.16 -3.46
CA MET A 51 -2.77 6.10 -2.46
C MET A 51 -1.96 4.83 -2.75
N ILE A 52 -1.89 4.39 -4.01
CA ILE A 52 -1.09 3.22 -4.38
C ILE A 52 0.40 3.46 -4.08
N PHE A 53 0.91 4.63 -4.47
CA PHE A 53 2.29 5.02 -4.20
C PHE A 53 2.59 5.01 -2.69
N GLU A 54 1.74 5.64 -1.88
CA GLU A 54 1.96 5.74 -0.44
C GLU A 54 1.94 4.37 0.24
N ILE A 55 1.04 3.47 -0.18
CA ILE A 55 1.02 2.10 0.37
C ILE A 55 2.31 1.35 0.02
N LYS A 56 2.83 1.48 -1.21
CA LYS A 56 4.09 0.85 -1.61
C LYS A 56 5.27 1.37 -0.77
N LYS A 57 5.35 2.69 -0.62
CA LYS A 57 6.34 3.36 0.22
C LYS A 57 6.28 2.88 1.68
N LEU A 58 5.08 2.87 2.28
CA LEU A 58 4.89 2.39 3.66
C LEU A 58 5.28 0.92 3.85
N ARG A 59 5.07 0.06 2.84
CA ARG A 59 5.53 -1.34 2.88
C ARG A 59 7.06 -1.42 2.93
N GLU A 60 7.74 -0.61 2.12
CA GLU A 60 9.19 -0.54 2.10
C GLU A 60 9.76 -0.02 3.42
N GLU A 61 9.21 1.08 3.95
CA GLU A 61 9.57 1.61 5.27
C GLU A 61 9.36 0.55 6.37
N ASN A 62 8.26 -0.21 6.32
CA ASN A 62 8.00 -1.27 7.30
C ASN A 62 9.04 -2.39 7.25
N ILE A 63 9.51 -2.77 6.06
CA ILE A 63 10.58 -3.75 5.89
C ILE A 63 11.87 -3.22 6.53
N GLN A 64 12.26 -1.97 6.21
CA GLN A 64 13.46 -1.34 6.77
C GLN A 64 13.41 -1.24 8.30
N TYR A 65 12.26 -0.87 8.88
CA TYR A 65 12.11 -0.83 10.34
C TYR A 65 12.23 -2.22 10.98
N ARG A 66 11.69 -3.27 10.35
CA ARG A 66 11.83 -4.64 10.85
C ARG A 66 13.28 -5.10 10.81
N GLU A 67 13.98 -4.83 9.72
CA GLU A 67 15.40 -5.15 9.57
C GLU A 67 16.25 -4.42 10.61
N PHE A 68 15.99 -3.14 10.83
CA PHE A 68 16.65 -2.35 11.87
C PHE A 68 16.39 -2.90 13.28
N ILE A 69 15.14 -3.24 13.61
CA ILE A 69 14.81 -3.83 14.92
C ILE A 69 15.50 -5.19 15.09
N ASN A 70 15.54 -6.01 14.04
CA ASN A 70 16.17 -7.33 14.10
C ASN A 70 17.69 -7.21 14.27
N SER A 71 18.35 -6.29 13.57
CA SER A 71 19.79 -6.06 13.72
C SER A 71 20.12 -5.53 15.11
N TYR A 72 19.32 -4.60 15.65
CA TYR A 72 19.49 -4.08 17.00
C TYR A 72 19.29 -5.17 18.07
N LYS A 73 18.27 -6.01 17.91
CA LYS A 73 18.05 -7.17 18.78
C LYS A 73 19.24 -8.14 18.74
N ALA A 74 19.81 -8.39 17.56
CA ALA A 74 20.97 -9.25 17.41
C ALA A 74 22.20 -8.68 18.14
N GLN A 75 22.47 -7.38 17.98
CA GLN A 75 23.55 -6.68 18.69
C GLN A 75 23.37 -6.75 20.22
N MET A 76 22.17 -6.47 20.73
CA MET A 76 21.90 -6.58 22.16
C MET A 76 22.08 -8.01 22.69
N LYS A 77 21.68 -9.03 21.93
CA LYS A 77 21.88 -10.44 22.30
C LYS A 77 23.36 -10.77 22.39
N GLU A 78 24.18 -10.27 21.46
CA GLU A 78 25.64 -10.45 21.44
C GLU A 78 26.30 -9.76 22.64
N GLU A 79 25.94 -8.52 22.96
CA GLU A 79 26.52 -7.76 24.07
C GLU A 79 26.11 -8.30 25.46
N LEU A 80 24.90 -8.85 25.60
CA LEU A 80 24.37 -9.35 26.88
C LEU A 80 24.59 -10.85 27.13
N GLY A 81 25.14 -11.59 26.15
CA GLY A 81 25.42 -13.03 26.29
C GLY A 81 24.17 -13.90 26.53
N LEU A 82 23.00 -13.46 26.05
CA LEU A 82 21.73 -14.18 26.25
C LEU A 82 21.61 -15.38 25.29
N PRO A 83 21.22 -16.58 25.76
CA PRO A 83 21.01 -17.73 24.89
C PRO A 83 19.86 -17.48 23.90
N GLY A 84 20.00 -18.00 22.67
CA GLY A 84 19.03 -17.83 21.59
C GLY A 84 17.63 -18.36 21.94
N ASP A 85 16.60 -17.72 21.38
CA ASP A 85 15.22 -18.17 21.54
C ASP A 85 15.06 -19.59 20.96
N PRO A 86 14.27 -20.49 21.56
CA PRO A 86 14.22 -21.91 21.17
C PRO A 86 13.39 -22.22 19.91
N GLU A 87 12.97 -21.22 19.14
CA GLU A 87 12.05 -21.41 18.01
C GLU A 87 12.62 -20.80 16.73
N ASP A 88 13.54 -21.54 16.11
CA ASP A 88 13.76 -21.56 14.66
C ASP A 88 12.88 -22.65 14.02
#